data_AF-A0A957CIE3-F1
#
_entry.id   AF-A0A957CIE3-F1
#
_cell.length_a   1.000
_cell.length_b   1.000
_cell.length_c   1.000
_cell.angle_alpha   90.00
_cell.angle_beta   90.00
_cell.angle_gamma   90.00
#
_symmetry.space_group_name_H-M   'P 1'
#
loop_
_entity.id
_entity.type
_entity.pdbx_description
1 polymer ?
#
loop_
_entity_poly.entity_id
_entity_poly.type
_entity_poly.pdbx_seq_one_letter_code
_entity_poly.pdbx_strand_id
1 'polypeptide(L)'
;MIHFNGETNTFSLILSRSHYVMQVDSNGRLRHLAWGPRPTDAAAGDLIDGKTWYEHGNFATMEQQARPDEFITFGDVSYHEVSLKANFATLPQAMQTYESPL
;
A
#
# COMPACT_ATOMS: atom_id res chain seq x y z
N MET A 1 -7.48 -13.13 9.69
CA MET A 1 -8.09 -11.90 10.25
C MET A 1 -7.35 -10.70 9.68
N ILE A 2 -8.02 -9.57 9.51
CA ILE A 2 -7.39 -8.32 9.04
C ILE A 2 -7.22 -7.42 10.26
N HIS A 3 -6.00 -6.95 10.49
CA HIS A 3 -5.66 -6.00 11.54
C HIS A 3 -5.23 -4.68 10.91
N PHE A 4 -5.65 -3.57 11.50
CA PHE A 4 -5.22 -2.24 11.08
C PHE A 4 -4.51 -1.55 12.25
N ASN A 5 -3.30 -1.07 12.01
CA ASN A 5 -2.59 -0.17 12.90
C ASN A 5 -2.70 1.26 12.36
N GLY A 6 -3.48 2.10 13.05
CA GLY A 6 -3.71 3.50 12.66
C GLY A 6 -2.53 4.44 12.91
N GLU A 7 -1.58 4.06 13.78
CA GLU A 7 -0.37 4.87 13.99
C GLU A 7 0.59 4.79 12.79
N THR A 8 0.64 3.62 12.16
CA THR A 8 1.54 3.35 11.02
C THR A 8 0.79 3.15 9.70
N ASN A 9 -0.53 3.36 9.66
CA ASN A 9 -1.39 3.06 8.51
C ASN A 9 -1.14 1.68 7.88
N THR A 10 -0.90 0.66 8.71
CA THR A 10 -0.50 -0.68 8.27
C THR A 10 -1.67 -1.65 8.37
N PHE A 11 -1.92 -2.39 7.29
CA PHE A 11 -2.83 -3.52 7.25
C PHE A 11 -2.03 -4.83 7.35
N SER A 12 -2.36 -5.65 8.34
CA SER A 12 -1.80 -6.99 8.55
C SER A 12 -2.90 -8.04 8.36
N LEU A 13 -2.82 -8.78 7.25
CA LEU A 13 -3.67 -9.92 6.98
C LEU A 13 -2.97 -11.17 7.52
N ILE A 14 -3.41 -11.62 8.69
CA ILE A 14 -2.82 -12.76 9.39
C ILE A 14 -3.72 -13.98 9.19
N LEU A 15 -3.25 -14.93 8.39
CA LEU A 15 -3.94 -16.18 8.05
C LEU A 15 -3.37 -17.34 8.87
N SER A 16 -3.95 -18.54 8.72
CA SER A 16 -3.52 -19.73 9.46
C SER A 16 -2.11 -20.19 9.08
N ARG A 17 -1.69 -19.95 7.83
CA ARG A 17 -0.40 -20.43 7.28
C ARG A 17 0.44 -19.35 6.62
N SER A 18 -0.09 -18.15 6.47
CA SER A 18 0.57 -17.05 5.77
C SER A 18 0.23 -15.71 6.41
N HIS A 19 1.03 -14.72 6.07
CA HIS A 19 0.76 -13.32 6.33
C HIS A 19 0.85 -12.53 5.04
N TYR A 20 0.14 -11.41 4.98
CA TYR A 20 0.24 -10.43 3.92
C TYR A 20 0.09 -9.04 4.53
N VAL A 21 1.03 -8.15 4.26
CA VAL A 21 1.18 -6.90 4.99
C VAL A 21 1.45 -5.77 4.02
N MET A 22 0.66 -4.72 4.15
CA MET A 22 0.74 -3.53 3.32
C MET A 22 0.54 -2.26 4.16
N GLN A 23 1.05 -1.13 3.68
CA GLN A 23 0.95 0.17 4.32
C GLN A 23 0.40 1.22 3.36
N VAL A 24 -0.45 2.12 3.86
CA VAL A 24 -0.88 3.31 3.11
C VAL A 24 0.12 4.43 3.40
N ASP A 25 0.72 4.99 2.34
CA ASP A 25 1.61 6.14 2.46
C ASP A 25 0.84 7.47 2.52
N SER A 26 1.55 8.59 2.72
CA SER A 26 0.95 9.92 2.82
C SER A 26 0.24 10.41 1.55
N ASN A 27 0.50 9.78 0.41
CA ASN A 27 -0.16 10.06 -0.87
C ASN A 27 -1.33 9.11 -1.15
N GLY A 28 -1.70 8.25 -0.19
CA GLY A 28 -2.77 7.28 -0.33
C GLY A 28 -2.40 6.07 -1.18
N ARG A 29 -1.11 5.83 -1.46
CA ARG A 29 -0.65 4.65 -2.21
C ARG A 29 -0.48 3.45 -1.27
N LEU A 30 -0.80 2.27 -1.79
CA LEU A 30 -0.59 1.00 -1.09
C LEU A 30 0.81 0.44 -1.36
N ARG A 31 1.61 0.32 -0.31
CA ARG A 31 2.95 -0.27 -0.33
C ARG A 31 2.91 -1.70 0.20
N HIS A 32 3.51 -2.61 -0.55
CA HIS A 32 3.80 -3.95 -0.08
C HIS A 32 4.92 -3.93 0.96
N LEU A 33 4.68 -4.56 2.10
CA LEU A 33 5.69 -4.73 3.14
C LEU A 33 6.18 -6.17 3.23
N ALA A 34 5.26 -7.14 3.22
CA ALA A 34 5.62 -8.55 3.32
C ALA A 34 4.51 -9.47 2.83
N TRP A 35 4.91 -10.58 2.21
CA TRP A 35 4.08 -11.75 1.99
C TRP A 35 4.90 -13.01 2.19
N GLY A 36 4.35 -13.96 2.93
CA GLY A 36 5.06 -15.21 3.15
C GLY A 36 4.37 -16.17 4.11
N PRO A 37 5.03 -17.29 4.43
CA PRO A 37 4.56 -18.22 5.43
C PRO A 37 4.51 -17.53 6.81
N ARG A 38 3.53 -17.92 7.63
CA ARG A 38 3.48 -17.49 9.02
C ARG A 38 4.59 -18.20 9.80
N PRO A 39 5.44 -17.48 10.56
CA PRO A 39 6.42 -18.12 11.44
C PRO A 39 5.72 -19.08 12.40
N THR A 40 6.32 -20.26 12.63
CA THR A 40 5.69 -21.34 13.42
C THR A 40 5.54 -20.98 14.89
N ASP A 41 6.32 -20.03 15.37
CA ASP A 41 6.36 -19.49 16.73
C ASP A 41 5.53 -18.21 16.91
N ALA A 42 4.96 -17.66 15.83
CA ALA A 42 4.16 -16.44 15.89
C ALA A 42 2.83 -16.68 16.63
N ALA A 43 2.62 -15.96 17.73
CA ALA A 43 1.37 -15.98 18.47
C ALA A 43 0.21 -15.42 17.62
N ALA A 44 -1.02 -15.71 18.02
CA ALA A 44 -2.22 -15.31 17.28
C ALA A 44 -2.28 -13.79 17.02
N GLY A 45 -1.78 -12.99 17.97
CA GLY A 45 -1.77 -11.53 17.92
C GLY A 45 -0.47 -10.89 17.42
N ASP A 46 0.50 -11.68 16.95
CA ASP A 46 1.74 -11.11 16.41
C ASP A 46 1.45 -10.46 15.06
N LEU A 47 1.70 -9.15 14.99
CA LEU A 47 1.49 -8.31 13.82
C LEU A 47 2.83 -7.78 13.30
N ILE A 48 2.88 -7.52 12.00
CA ILE A 48 3.98 -6.80 11.38
C ILE A 48 3.54 -5.35 11.26
N ASP A 49 4.30 -4.44 11.88
CA ASP A 49 4.12 -3.00 11.72
C ASP A 49 5.15 -2.42 10.76
N GLY A 50 4.70 -1.50 9.90
CA GLY A 50 5.58 -0.76 9.01
C GLY A 50 6.02 0.53 9.67
N LYS A 51 7.11 0.53 10.46
CA LYS A 51 7.74 1.79 10.93
C LYS A 51 8.60 2.46 9.85
N THR A 52 8.30 2.21 8.58
CA THR A 52 9.03 2.78 7.45
C THR A 52 8.60 4.21 7.19
N TRP A 53 9.16 5.17 7.95
CA TRP A 53 8.98 6.62 7.76
C TRP A 53 9.70 7.18 6.53
N TYR A 54 9.71 6.45 5.42
CA TYR A 54 10.31 6.95 4.18
C TYR A 54 9.31 7.82 3.42
N GLU A 55 9.21 9.09 3.80
CA GLU A 55 8.53 10.12 3.00
C GLU A 55 9.30 10.32 1.70
N HIS A 56 8.72 9.91 0.57
CA HIS A 56 9.25 10.23 -0.74
C HIS A 56 8.61 11.54 -1.18
N GLY A 57 9.41 12.49 -1.64
CA GLY A 57 8.89 13.72 -2.25
C GLY A 57 7.99 13.40 -3.45
N ASN A 58 7.05 14.29 -3.77
CA ASN A 58 6.12 14.17 -4.89
C ASN A 58 6.77 14.28 -6.29
N PHE A 59 8.10 14.24 -6.36
CA PHE A 59 8.83 14.30 -7.61
C PHE A 59 8.98 12.89 -8.17
N ALA A 60 8.82 12.75 -9.48
CA ALA A 60 9.07 11.51 -10.20
C ALA A 60 10.55 11.14 -10.13
N THR A 61 10.96 10.48 -9.05
CA THR A 61 12.32 9.97 -8.86
C THR A 61 12.38 8.48 -9.23
N MET A 62 13.58 8.01 -9.57
CA MET A 62 13.83 6.59 -9.82
C MET A 62 13.43 5.71 -8.63
N GLU A 63 13.48 6.27 -7.42
CA GLU A 63 13.06 5.60 -6.19
C GLU A 63 11.57 5.29 -6.22
N GLN A 64 10.72 6.21 -6.70
CA GLN A 64 9.27 5.95 -6.82
C GLN A 64 8.97 4.79 -7.78
N GLN A 65 9.79 4.61 -8.82
CA GLN A 65 9.59 3.56 -9.82
C GLN A 65 9.94 2.16 -9.30
N ALA A 66 10.91 2.06 -8.39
CA ALA A 66 11.36 0.80 -7.81
C ALA A 66 10.60 0.42 -6.54
N ARG A 67 9.58 1.19 -6.17
CA ARG A 67 8.78 0.92 -4.97
C ARG A 67 8.00 -0.38 -5.14
N PRO A 68 7.93 -1.22 -4.09
CA PRO A 68 7.08 -2.38 -4.06
C PRO A 68 5.65 -1.91 -3.76
N ASP A 69 5.00 -1.21 -4.70
CA ASP A 69 3.61 -0.80 -4.54
C ASP A 69 2.68 -1.99 -4.92
N GLU A 70 1.58 -2.15 -4.18
CA GLU A 70 0.61 -3.24 -4.42
C GLU A 70 -0.17 -3.04 -5.72
N PHE A 71 -0.26 -1.80 -6.19
CA PHE A 71 -1.05 -1.44 -7.35
C PHE A 71 -0.40 -0.31 -8.13
N ILE A 72 0.05 -0.59 -9.35
CA ILE A 72 0.73 0.38 -10.22
C ILE A 72 -0.25 0.80 -11.31
N THR A 73 -0.51 2.10 -11.47
CA THR A 73 -1.48 2.60 -12.45
C THR A 73 -0.80 3.26 -13.66
N PHE A 74 -1.44 3.17 -14.83
CA PHE A 74 -1.00 3.92 -16.00
C PHE A 74 -1.14 5.43 -15.76
N GLY A 75 -0.06 6.18 -15.99
CA GLY A 75 0.02 7.61 -15.68
C GLY A 75 0.91 7.91 -14.49
N ASP A 76 1.17 6.92 -13.63
CA ASP A 76 2.34 6.95 -12.74
C ASP A 76 3.61 6.72 -13.58
N VAL A 77 4.74 7.31 -13.17
CA VAL A 77 6.03 7.01 -13.80
C VAL A 77 6.42 5.59 -13.40
N SER A 78 6.27 4.63 -14.31
CA SER A 78 6.68 3.24 -14.11
C SER A 78 7.33 2.68 -15.38
N TYR A 79 8.43 1.94 -15.19
CA TYR A 79 9.04 1.12 -16.24
C TYR A 79 8.44 -0.29 -16.31
N HIS A 80 7.73 -0.70 -15.26
CA HIS A 80 7.11 -2.02 -15.16
C HIS A 80 5.75 -2.02 -15.85
N GLU A 81 5.29 -3.22 -16.22
CA GLU A 81 3.91 -3.38 -16.63
C GLU A 81 2.97 -2.96 -15.50
N VAL A 82 2.04 -2.06 -15.80
CA VAL A 82 1.09 -1.53 -14.83
C VAL A 82 -0.04 -2.53 -14.57
N SER A 83 -0.50 -2.58 -13.32
CA SER A 83 -1.59 -3.44 -12.86
C SER A 83 -2.95 -3.00 -13.41
N LEU A 84 -3.13 -1.69 -13.63
CA LEU A 84 -4.37 -1.12 -14.15
C LEU A 84 -4.14 -0.09 -15.24
N LYS A 85 -4.87 -0.27 -16.34
CA LYS A 85 -5.03 0.72 -17.41
C LYS A 85 -6.51 1.00 -17.54
N ALA A 86 -6.88 2.27 -17.40
CA ALA A 86 -8.25 2.72 -17.63
C ALA A 86 -8.23 3.77 -18.75
N ASN A 87 -9.22 3.71 -19.63
CA ASN A 87 -9.46 4.73 -20.63
C ASN A 87 -10.79 5.41 -20.30
N PHE A 88 -10.77 6.74 -20.23
CA PHE A 88 -11.94 7.55 -19.99
C PHE A 88 -12.23 8.39 -21.23
N ALA A 89 -13.48 8.39 -21.69
CA ALA A 89 -13.90 9.19 -22.84
C ALA A 89 -13.75 10.71 -22.60
N THR A 90 -13.69 11.12 -21.34
CA THR A 90 -13.45 12.50 -20.88
C THR A 90 -12.59 12.45 -19.61
N LEU A 91 -11.95 13.55 -19.25
CA LEU A 91 -11.16 13.62 -18.01
C LEU A 91 -12.05 13.35 -16.79
N PRO A 92 -11.65 12.44 -15.88
CA PRO A 92 -12.42 12.17 -14.68
C PRO A 92 -12.54 13.45 -13.83
N GLN A 93 -13.74 13.68 -13.33
CA GLN A 93 -14.01 14.79 -12.42
C GLN A 93 -13.20 14.56 -11.12
N ALA A 94 -12.50 15.57 -10.64
CA ALA A 94 -11.75 15.46 -9.39
C ALA A 94 -12.68 14.99 -8.27
N MET A 95 -12.27 13.94 -7.54
CA MET A 95 -13.06 13.46 -6.41
C MET A 95 -13.11 14.55 -5.34
N GLN A 96 -14.31 14.84 -4.83
CA GLN A 96 -14.43 15.69 -3.65
C GLN A 96 -13.75 14.99 -2.48
N THR A 97 -12.90 15.71 -1.76
CA THR A 97 -12.26 15.22 -0.54
C THR A 97 -13.35 14.79 0.43
N TYR A 98 -13.43 13.50 0.73
CA TYR A 98 -14.36 12.99 1.73
C TYR A 98 -13.77 13.31 3.10
N GLU A 99 -14.29 14.34 3.78
CA GLU A 99 -14.00 14.54 5.20
C GLU A 99 -14.74 13.46 5.98
N SER A 100 -13.98 12.52 6.55
CA SER A 100 -14.55 11.54 7.49
C SER A 100 -15.05 12.28 8.72
N PRO A 101 -16.31 12.11 9.15
CA PRO A 101 -16.76 12.66 10.42
C PRO A 101 -15.95 12.02 11.55
N LEU A 102 -15.41 12.88 12.44
CA LEU A 102 -14.65 12.52 13.64
C LEU A 102 -15.52 11.77 14.66
#